data_AF-A0A1G2DXU8-F1
#
_entry.id   AF-A0A1G2DXU8-F1
#
_cell.length_a   1.000
_cell.length_b   1.000
_cell.length_c   1.000
_cell.angle_alpha   90.00
_cell.angle_beta   90.00
_cell.angle_gamma   90.00
#
_symmetry.space_group_name_H-M   'P 1'
#
loop_
_entity.id
_entity.type
_entity.pdbx_description
1 polymer ?
#
loop_
_entity_poly.entity_id
_entity_poly.type
_entity_poly.pdbx_seq_one_letter_code
_entity_poly.pdbx_strand_id
1 'polypeptide(L)'
;MTVSNFNFFDNIPLFIFGLAFTVVFIMFVDGALILFLSRDIERADRGKRTLISSFYGFLAILIVSSVFLLVTWILNKGQEPKPGQVAGEFPVSPIGTNFPPSPQIIKIGEFYFNGPFLLKDNDEIINHMSVFSILCKSNENYDIIYIGETEKMIQLSKHSKAKCWQENCDNQKNLYVAILWTPKENYESGVRREMKKSLEKELSPLCFEEE
;
A
#
# COMPACT_ATOMS: atom_id res chain seq x y z
N MET A 1 -37.23 8.51 12.78
CA MET A 1 -37.41 7.07 12.53
C MET A 1 -36.76 6.75 11.19
N THR A 2 -35.50 6.36 11.21
CA THR A 2 -34.78 5.93 10.01
C THR A 2 -35.12 4.46 9.77
N VAL A 3 -35.86 4.19 8.70
CA VAL A 3 -36.08 2.84 8.20
C VAL A 3 -34.73 2.37 7.67
N SER A 4 -34.07 1.45 8.39
CA SER A 4 -32.88 0.79 7.89
C SER A 4 -33.28 0.01 6.63
N ASN A 5 -32.76 0.42 5.48
CA ASN A 5 -32.86 -0.39 4.26
C ASN A 5 -32.13 -1.70 4.52
N PHE A 6 -32.88 -2.72 4.91
CA PHE A 6 -32.37 -4.05 5.17
C PHE A 6 -32.08 -4.70 3.81
N ASN A 7 -30.84 -4.57 3.34
CA ASN A 7 -30.40 -5.27 2.14
C ASN A 7 -30.30 -6.76 2.44
N PHE A 8 -31.18 -7.53 1.82
CA PHE A 8 -31.24 -8.99 1.96
C PHE A 8 -29.91 -9.66 1.61
N PHE A 9 -29.24 -9.19 0.55
CA PHE A 9 -27.99 -9.78 0.04
C PHE A 9 -26.80 -9.63 1.00
N ASP A 10 -26.74 -8.53 1.75
CA ASP A 10 -25.66 -8.28 2.72
C ASP A 10 -25.79 -9.16 3.98
N ASN A 11 -26.98 -9.74 4.20
CA ASN A 11 -27.32 -10.52 5.38
C ASN A 11 -27.53 -12.02 5.09
N ILE A 12 -27.20 -12.50 3.88
CA ILE A 12 -27.33 -13.91 3.48
C ILE A 12 -26.72 -14.88 4.52
N PRO A 13 -25.50 -14.65 5.05
CA PRO A 13 -24.94 -15.55 6.06
C PRO A 13 -25.78 -15.65 7.33
N LEU A 14 -26.34 -14.53 7.80
CA LEU A 14 -27.24 -14.49 8.97
C LEU A 14 -28.54 -15.27 8.72
N PHE A 15 -29.11 -15.18 7.51
CA PHE A 15 -30.28 -15.98 7.15
C PHE A 15 -29.98 -17.48 7.11
N ILE A 16 -28.83 -17.88 6.59
CA ILE A 16 -28.42 -19.29 6.53
C ILE A 16 -28.28 -19.86 7.96
N PHE A 17 -27.60 -19.14 8.86
CA PHE A 17 -27.48 -19.56 10.26
C PHE A 17 -28.83 -19.55 10.98
N GLY A 18 -29.69 -18.56 10.72
CA GLY A 18 -31.04 -18.48 11.28
C GLY A 18 -31.94 -19.65 10.84
N LEU A 19 -31.87 -20.06 9.58
CA LEU A 19 -32.60 -21.21 9.06
C LEU A 19 -32.09 -22.51 9.67
N ALA A 20 -30.76 -22.71 9.73
CA ALA A 20 -30.16 -23.87 10.37
C ALA A 20 -30.54 -23.98 11.85
N PHE A 21 -30.52 -22.86 12.57
CA PHE A 21 -30.97 -22.80 13.96
C PHE A 21 -32.45 -23.16 14.11
N THR A 22 -33.31 -22.67 13.22
CA THR A 22 -34.75 -22.96 13.22
C THR A 22 -35.01 -24.46 13.01
N VAL A 23 -34.29 -25.10 12.08
CA VAL A 23 -34.38 -26.54 11.85
C VAL A 23 -34.00 -27.33 13.10
N VAL A 24 -32.87 -26.99 13.73
CA VAL A 24 -32.44 -27.65 14.98
C VAL A 24 -33.42 -27.39 16.12
N PHE A 25 -34.01 -26.19 16.20
CA PHE A 25 -35.03 -25.86 17.18
C PHE A 25 -36.30 -26.68 17.01
N ILE A 26 -36.78 -26.87 15.77
CA ILE A 26 -37.93 -27.73 15.47
C ILE A 26 -37.63 -29.18 15.92
N MET A 27 -36.45 -29.71 15.57
CA MET A 27 -36.05 -31.06 16.03
C MET A 27 -35.99 -31.18 17.55
N PHE A 28 -35.53 -30.12 18.24
CA PHE A 28 -35.52 -30.07 19.70
C PHE A 28 -36.94 -30.10 20.29
N VAL A 29 -37.85 -29.28 19.76
CA VAL A 29 -39.27 -29.25 20.17
C VAL A 29 -39.94 -30.60 19.91
N ASP A 30 -39.71 -31.20 18.75
CA ASP A 30 -40.24 -32.52 18.41
C ASP A 30 -39.71 -33.59 19.37
N GLY A 31 -38.40 -33.58 19.67
CA GLY A 31 -37.80 -34.47 20.66
C GLY A 31 -38.39 -34.30 22.06
N ALA A 32 -38.62 -33.06 22.50
CA ALA A 32 -39.24 -32.73 23.77
C ALA A 32 -40.71 -33.19 23.82
N LEU A 33 -41.46 -32.99 22.74
CA LEU A 33 -42.87 -33.34 22.63
C LEU A 33 -43.06 -34.87 22.61
N ILE A 34 -42.20 -35.60 21.89
CA ILE A 34 -42.17 -37.07 21.90
C ILE A 34 -41.89 -37.60 23.30
N LEU A 35 -40.92 -36.99 24.01
CA LEU A 35 -40.59 -37.38 25.38
C LEU A 35 -41.75 -37.09 26.34
N PHE A 36 -42.38 -35.92 26.23
CA PHE A 36 -43.50 -35.51 27.09
C PHE A 36 -44.77 -36.36 26.88
N LEU A 37 -45.05 -36.75 25.63
CA LEU A 37 -46.21 -37.59 25.29
C LEU A 37 -45.90 -39.09 25.34
N SER A 38 -44.69 -39.48 25.73
CA SER A 38 -44.30 -40.89 25.80
C SER A 38 -45.04 -41.61 26.93
N ARG A 39 -45.70 -42.72 26.58
CA ARG A 39 -46.27 -43.69 27.54
C ARG A 39 -45.42 -44.97 27.63
N ASP A 40 -44.60 -45.21 26.62
CA ASP A 40 -43.75 -46.39 26.46
C ASP A 40 -42.27 -46.00 26.53
N ILE A 41 -41.46 -46.87 27.12
CA ILE A 41 -40.01 -46.68 27.32
C ILE A 41 -39.30 -46.45 25.97
N GLU A 42 -39.70 -47.16 24.91
CA GLU A 42 -39.09 -47.03 23.58
C GLU A 42 -39.30 -45.63 22.96
N ARG A 43 -40.49 -45.03 23.16
CA ARG A 43 -40.77 -43.66 22.69
C ARG A 43 -40.02 -42.62 23.51
N ALA A 44 -39.88 -42.84 24.81
CA ALA A 44 -39.09 -41.99 25.69
C ALA A 44 -37.61 -41.98 25.27
N ASP A 45 -37.04 -43.15 24.97
CA ASP A 45 -35.64 -43.26 24.50
C ASP A 45 -35.43 -42.57 23.15
N ARG A 46 -36.39 -42.67 22.24
CA ARG A 46 -36.36 -41.96 20.95
C ARG A 46 -36.36 -40.44 21.17
N GLY A 47 -37.26 -39.92 22.00
CA GLY A 47 -37.31 -38.50 22.34
C GLY A 47 -36.01 -38.00 22.97
N LYS A 48 -35.43 -38.79 23.89
CA LYS A 48 -34.14 -38.48 24.54
C LYS A 48 -32.99 -38.43 23.55
N ARG A 49 -32.90 -39.37 22.61
CA ARG A 49 -31.88 -39.32 21.53
C ARG A 49 -32.04 -38.08 20.66
N THR A 50 -33.27 -37.76 20.25
CA THR A 50 -33.53 -36.58 19.43
C THR A 50 -33.16 -35.29 20.17
N LEU A 51 -33.48 -35.18 21.46
CA LEU A 51 -33.09 -34.06 22.31
C LEU A 51 -31.56 -33.90 22.40
N ILE A 52 -30.84 -34.99 22.68
CA ILE A 52 -29.38 -34.98 22.78
C ILE A 52 -28.76 -34.61 21.43
N SER A 53 -29.24 -35.19 20.33
CA SER A 53 -28.75 -34.90 18.99
C SER A 53 -28.99 -33.43 18.61
N SER A 54 -30.16 -32.88 18.95
CA SER A 54 -30.48 -31.47 18.68
C SER A 54 -29.63 -30.53 19.53
N PHE A 55 -29.32 -30.90 20.77
CA PHE A 55 -28.40 -30.15 21.63
C PHE A 55 -26.99 -30.09 21.06
N TYR A 56 -26.45 -31.22 20.60
CA TYR A 56 -25.13 -31.23 19.93
C TYR A 56 -25.16 -30.48 18.60
N GLY A 57 -26.24 -30.57 17.83
CA GLY A 57 -26.44 -29.79 16.62
C GLY A 57 -26.43 -28.28 16.89
N PHE A 58 -27.09 -27.85 17.98
CA PHE A 58 -27.07 -26.46 18.42
C PHE A 58 -25.66 -25.98 18.79
N LEU A 59 -24.92 -26.77 19.58
CA LEU A 59 -23.54 -26.45 19.93
C LEU A 59 -22.63 -26.33 18.69
N ALA A 60 -22.79 -27.23 17.73
CA ALA A 60 -22.02 -27.19 16.48
C ALA A 60 -22.32 -25.91 15.68
N ILE A 61 -23.59 -25.54 15.51
CA ILE A 61 -23.98 -24.29 14.83
C ILE A 61 -23.43 -23.06 15.56
N LEU A 62 -23.46 -23.06 16.90
CA LEU A 62 -22.90 -21.98 17.71
C LEU A 62 -21.40 -21.82 17.46
N ILE A 63 -20.64 -22.92 17.47
CA ILE A 63 -19.20 -22.92 17.19
C ILE A 63 -18.92 -22.36 15.79
N VAL A 64 -19.60 -22.88 14.76
CA VAL A 64 -19.41 -22.44 13.37
C VAL A 64 -19.75 -20.95 13.21
N SER A 65 -20.85 -20.49 13.81
CA SER A 65 -21.26 -19.09 13.78
C SER A 65 -20.25 -18.19 14.47
N SER A 66 -19.70 -18.62 15.62
CA SER A 66 -18.66 -17.90 16.35
C SER A 66 -17.38 -17.74 15.52
N VAL A 67 -16.92 -18.82 14.89
CA VAL A 67 -15.75 -18.78 13.99
C VAL A 67 -16.00 -17.83 12.82
N PHE A 68 -17.16 -17.90 12.19
CA PHE A 68 -17.52 -17.01 11.08
C PHE A 68 -17.52 -15.53 11.50
N LEU A 69 -18.12 -15.20 12.66
CA LEU A 69 -18.11 -13.84 13.19
C LEU A 69 -16.70 -13.36 13.53
N LEU A 70 -15.86 -14.23 14.09
CA LEU A 70 -14.48 -13.91 14.44
C LEU A 70 -13.65 -13.61 13.18
N VAL A 71 -13.74 -14.45 12.14
CA VAL A 71 -13.07 -14.21 10.86
C VAL A 71 -13.56 -12.91 10.21
N THR A 72 -14.87 -12.69 10.18
CA THR A 72 -15.47 -11.47 9.64
C THR A 72 -14.98 -10.23 10.39
N TRP A 73 -14.88 -10.31 11.72
CA TRP A 73 -14.37 -9.24 12.57
C TRP A 73 -12.89 -8.93 12.28
N ILE A 74 -12.05 -9.95 12.11
CA ILE A 74 -10.63 -9.78 11.75
C ILE A 74 -10.51 -9.11 10.38
N LEU A 75 -11.25 -9.56 9.37
CA LEU A 75 -11.23 -8.99 8.03
C LEU A 75 -11.69 -7.52 8.03
N ASN A 76 -12.71 -7.18 8.82
CA ASN A 76 -13.17 -5.80 8.96
C ASN A 76 -12.16 -4.90 9.68
N LYS A 77 -11.38 -5.42 10.63
CA LYS A 77 -10.28 -4.68 11.27
C LYS A 77 -9.14 -4.35 10.29
N GLY A 78 -8.96 -5.15 9.25
CA GLY A 78 -7.95 -4.95 8.21
C GLY A 78 -8.39 -4.06 7.04
N GLN A 79 -9.64 -3.60 7.02
CA GLN A 79 -10.09 -2.64 6.02
C GLN A 79 -9.60 -1.25 6.44
N GLU A 80 -8.66 -0.69 5.68
CA GLU A 80 -8.37 0.74 5.75
C GLU A 80 -9.68 1.51 5.57
N PRO A 81 -9.94 2.57 6.37
CA PRO A 81 -11.14 3.37 6.21
C PRO A 81 -11.20 3.84 4.77
N LYS A 82 -12.19 3.36 4.01
CA LYS A 82 -12.46 3.90 2.68
C LYS A 82 -12.57 5.41 2.86
N PRO A 83 -11.73 6.22 2.19
CA PRO A 83 -11.88 7.65 2.28
C PRO A 83 -13.33 7.96 1.91
N GLY A 84 -14.04 8.67 2.79
CA GLY A 84 -15.45 8.95 2.58
C GLY A 84 -15.64 9.52 1.19
N GLN A 85 -16.64 9.04 0.45
CA GLN A 85 -17.04 9.71 -0.78
C GLN A 85 -17.46 11.12 -0.38
N VAL A 86 -16.58 12.08 -0.65
CA VAL A 86 -16.87 13.50 -0.48
C VAL A 86 -17.95 13.80 -1.51
N ALA A 87 -19.21 13.78 -1.07
CA ALA A 87 -20.34 14.32 -1.82
C ALA A 87 -20.23 15.84 -1.76
N GLY A 88 -19.34 16.34 -2.58
CA GLY A 88 -19.04 17.73 -2.80
C GLY A 88 -18.03 17.74 -3.91
N GLU A 89 -18.31 18.45 -5.00
CA GLU A 89 -17.24 18.96 -5.82
C GLU A 89 -16.22 19.54 -4.84
N PHE A 90 -15.01 19.00 -4.86
CA PHE A 90 -13.90 19.62 -4.14
C PHE A 90 -14.03 21.12 -4.38
N PRO A 91 -14.04 21.97 -3.33
CA PRO A 91 -14.01 23.40 -3.58
C PRO A 91 -12.84 23.59 -4.53
N VAL A 92 -13.12 24.13 -5.72
CA VAL A 92 -12.08 24.45 -6.70
C VAL A 92 -11.03 25.18 -5.90
N SER A 93 -9.85 24.57 -5.77
CA SER A 93 -8.74 25.17 -5.06
C SER A 93 -8.66 26.60 -5.57
N PRO A 94 -8.67 27.64 -4.72
CA PRO A 94 -8.62 29.04 -5.18
C PRO A 94 -7.32 29.41 -5.90
N ILE A 95 -6.53 28.41 -6.30
CA ILE A 95 -5.20 28.47 -6.85
C ILE A 95 -5.08 27.34 -7.89
N GLY A 96 -5.81 27.46 -8.99
CA GLY A 96 -5.66 26.63 -10.19
C GLY A 96 -4.39 26.96 -11.00
N THR A 97 -3.52 27.84 -10.50
CA THR A 97 -2.31 28.27 -11.22
C THR A 97 -1.00 27.94 -10.48
N ASN A 98 -1.02 27.58 -9.19
CA ASN A 98 0.20 27.40 -8.39
C ASN A 98 0.21 26.10 -7.55
N PHE A 99 -0.48 25.05 -7.98
CA PHE A 99 -0.20 23.73 -7.41
C PHE A 99 1.18 23.29 -7.89
N PRO A 100 2.12 22.90 -7.01
CA PRO A 100 3.42 22.43 -7.45
C PRO A 100 3.20 21.22 -8.36
N PRO A 101 3.96 21.10 -9.47
CA PRO A 101 3.85 19.95 -10.36
C PRO A 101 4.05 18.66 -9.56
N SER A 102 3.32 17.61 -9.93
CA SER A 102 3.49 16.30 -9.30
C SER A 102 4.97 15.92 -9.32
N PRO A 103 5.54 15.43 -8.20
CA PRO A 103 6.95 15.06 -8.14
C PRO A 103 7.22 13.97 -9.18
N GLN A 104 8.21 14.21 -10.03
CA GLN A 104 8.66 13.23 -11.01
C GLN A 104 9.64 12.30 -10.31
N ILE A 105 9.46 10.99 -10.45
CA ILE A 105 10.33 9.99 -9.84
C ILE A 105 10.85 9.09 -10.94
N ILE A 106 12.16 8.86 -10.94
CA ILE A 106 12.82 7.92 -11.84
C ILE A 106 13.59 6.87 -11.06
N LYS A 107 13.67 5.67 -11.63
CA LYS A 107 14.47 4.58 -11.08
C LYS A 107 15.86 4.61 -11.70
N ILE A 108 16.91 4.63 -10.86
CA ILE A 108 18.31 4.53 -11.27
C ILE A 108 18.95 3.43 -10.43
N GLY A 109 19.38 2.35 -11.10
CA GLY A 109 19.78 1.10 -10.44
C GLY A 109 18.64 0.57 -9.56
N GLU A 110 18.93 0.34 -8.29
CA GLU A 110 17.96 -0.10 -7.28
C GLU A 110 17.24 1.05 -6.53
N PHE A 111 17.61 2.32 -6.77
CA PHE A 111 17.10 3.47 -6.04
C PHE A 111 16.10 4.33 -6.83
N TYR A 112 15.29 5.10 -6.11
CA TYR A 112 14.30 6.02 -6.68
C TYR A 112 14.71 7.47 -6.44
N PHE A 113 14.98 8.19 -7.51
CA PHE A 113 15.42 9.59 -7.48
C PHE A 113 14.26 10.51 -7.82
N ASN A 114 14.23 11.68 -7.20
CA ASN A 114 13.35 12.78 -7.56
C ASN A 114 13.94 13.51 -8.78
N GLY A 115 13.14 13.70 -9.83
CA GLY A 115 13.57 14.22 -11.13
C GLY A 115 13.02 13.40 -12.29
N PRO A 116 13.46 13.66 -13.53
CA PRO A 116 14.62 14.47 -13.92
C PRO A 116 14.29 15.96 -14.07
N PHE A 117 15.07 16.83 -13.43
CA PHE A 117 14.94 18.28 -13.52
C PHE A 117 15.93 18.85 -14.53
N LEU A 118 15.53 19.82 -15.36
CA LEU A 118 16.45 20.45 -16.31
C LEU A 118 17.56 21.19 -15.54
N LEU A 119 18.82 20.84 -15.77
CA LEU A 119 19.95 21.32 -14.95
C LEU A 119 20.06 22.85 -14.96
N LYS A 120 19.84 23.47 -16.11
CA LYS A 120 19.95 24.93 -16.29
C LYS A 120 19.03 25.73 -15.36
N ASP A 121 17.83 25.23 -15.13
CA ASP A 121 16.81 25.93 -14.32
C ASP A 121 16.95 25.59 -12.83
N ASN A 122 17.81 24.61 -12.51
CA ASN A 122 17.81 23.90 -11.23
C ASN A 122 19.22 23.71 -10.67
N ASP A 123 20.15 24.59 -11.06
CA ASP A 123 21.57 24.51 -10.73
C ASP A 123 21.86 24.51 -9.21
N GLU A 124 20.93 25.06 -8.44
CA GLU A 124 20.99 25.20 -6.98
C GLU A 124 20.04 24.27 -6.22
N ILE A 125 19.33 23.34 -6.90
CA ILE A 125 18.36 22.45 -6.21
C ILE A 125 19.02 21.59 -5.14
N ILE A 126 20.30 21.23 -5.33
CA ILE A 126 21.02 20.42 -4.37
C ILE A 126 21.46 21.31 -3.19
N ASN A 127 20.52 21.56 -2.28
CA ASN A 127 20.69 22.35 -1.06
C ASN A 127 20.81 21.46 0.20
N HIS A 128 20.72 20.14 0.05
CA HIS A 128 20.76 19.16 1.12
C HIS A 128 21.71 18.01 0.81
N MET A 129 21.96 17.17 1.83
CA MET A 129 22.76 15.96 1.69
C MET A 129 22.05 14.96 0.78
N SER A 130 22.67 14.64 -0.35
CA SER A 130 22.04 13.83 -1.38
C SER A 130 23.06 13.08 -2.22
N VAL A 131 22.62 11.96 -2.79
CA VAL A 131 23.24 11.38 -3.98
C VAL A 131 22.50 11.96 -5.19
N PHE A 132 23.22 12.39 -6.21
CA PHE A 132 22.63 12.94 -7.42
C PHE A 132 23.19 12.25 -8.66
N SER A 133 22.40 12.24 -9.72
CA SER A 133 22.80 11.74 -11.03
C SER A 133 22.60 12.83 -12.08
N ILE A 134 23.59 13.01 -12.94
CA ILE A 134 23.48 13.85 -14.13
C ILE A 134 23.09 12.95 -15.30
N LEU A 135 22.05 13.37 -15.99
CA LEU A 135 21.39 12.65 -17.06
C LEU A 135 21.52 13.45 -18.35
N CYS A 136 21.80 12.75 -19.44
CA CYS A 136 21.71 13.30 -20.77
C CYS A 136 20.44 12.82 -21.45
N LYS A 137 19.61 13.76 -21.90
CA LYS A 137 18.40 13.43 -22.65
C LYS A 137 18.76 13.19 -24.11
N SER A 138 18.56 11.96 -24.57
CA SER A 138 18.68 11.56 -25.98
C SER A 138 17.32 11.04 -26.46
N ASN A 139 16.67 11.82 -27.34
CA ASN A 139 15.29 11.60 -27.76
C ASN A 139 14.31 11.55 -26.56
N GLU A 140 13.73 10.39 -26.27
CA GLU A 140 12.80 10.15 -25.15
C GLU A 140 13.46 9.45 -23.96
N ASN A 141 14.74 9.09 -24.06
CA ASN A 141 15.47 8.35 -23.02
C ASN A 141 16.47 9.25 -22.28
N TYR A 142 16.86 8.82 -21.08
CA TYR A 142 17.84 9.48 -20.24
C TYR A 142 19.05 8.56 -20.02
N ASP A 143 20.20 8.97 -20.53
CA ASP A 143 21.47 8.28 -20.31
C ASP A 143 22.16 8.85 -19.07
N ILE A 144 22.64 7.98 -18.19
CA ILE A 144 23.32 8.39 -16.96
C ILE A 144 24.78 8.67 -17.27
N ILE A 145 25.19 9.94 -17.17
CA ILE A 145 26.54 10.37 -17.53
C ILE A 145 27.42 10.63 -16.31
N TYR A 146 26.83 10.86 -15.13
CA TYR A 146 27.58 11.04 -13.89
C TYR A 146 26.73 10.70 -12.67
N ILE A 147 27.40 10.27 -11.60
CA ILE A 147 26.82 10.01 -10.28
C ILE A 147 27.73 10.69 -9.25
N GLY A 148 27.15 11.48 -8.37
CA GLY A 148 27.87 12.23 -7.36
C GLY A 148 27.19 12.17 -5.99
N GLU A 149 27.95 12.48 -4.96
CA GLU A 149 27.43 12.71 -3.61
C GLU A 149 27.74 14.13 -3.17
N THR A 150 26.87 14.70 -2.33
CA THR A 150 27.19 15.95 -1.65
C THR A 150 26.75 15.92 -0.19
N GLU A 151 27.49 16.66 0.63
CA GLU A 151 27.14 16.91 2.03
C GLU A 151 26.59 18.32 2.28
N LYS A 152 26.74 19.23 1.30
CA LYS A 152 26.42 20.65 1.41
C LYS A 152 25.78 21.15 0.13
N MET A 153 25.28 22.38 0.16
CA MET A 153 24.80 23.03 -1.05
C MET A 153 25.95 23.17 -2.06
N ILE A 154 25.72 22.73 -3.28
CA ILE A 154 26.67 22.87 -4.40
C ILE A 154 25.97 23.50 -5.60
N GLN A 155 26.70 24.32 -6.35
CA GLN A 155 26.29 24.77 -7.68
C GLN A 155 26.83 23.77 -8.69
N LEU A 156 25.93 23.05 -9.35
CA LEU A 156 26.30 21.98 -10.29
C LEU A 156 27.10 22.51 -11.49
N SER A 157 26.84 23.74 -11.92
CA SER A 157 27.55 24.45 -12.97
C SER A 157 29.03 24.67 -12.66
N LYS A 158 29.41 24.71 -11.38
CA LYS A 158 30.79 24.86 -10.89
C LYS A 158 31.45 23.54 -10.54
N HIS A 159 30.75 22.42 -10.73
CA HIS A 159 31.29 21.11 -10.44
C HIS A 159 32.52 20.81 -11.32
N SER A 160 33.52 20.11 -10.78
CA SER A 160 34.76 19.76 -11.49
C SER A 160 34.51 19.06 -12.84
N LYS A 161 33.44 18.25 -12.89
CA LYS A 161 33.01 17.49 -14.07
C LYS A 161 31.98 18.18 -14.96
N ALA A 162 31.57 19.41 -14.66
CA ALA A 162 30.58 20.13 -15.45
C ALA A 162 30.95 20.24 -16.94
N LYS A 163 32.25 20.41 -17.22
CA LYS A 163 32.77 20.41 -18.60
C LYS A 163 32.59 19.05 -19.29
N CYS A 164 32.92 17.95 -18.61
CA CYS A 164 32.73 16.59 -19.15
C CYS A 164 31.26 16.32 -19.49
N TRP A 165 30.33 16.76 -18.63
CA TRP A 165 28.90 16.57 -18.87
C TRP A 165 28.42 17.30 -20.13
N GLN A 166 28.90 18.53 -20.35
CA GLN A 166 28.54 19.32 -21.52
C GLN A 166 29.11 18.73 -22.81
N GLU A 167 30.36 18.24 -22.78
CA GLU A 167 31.02 17.63 -23.93
C GLU A 167 30.36 16.31 -24.34
N ASN A 168 29.87 15.52 -23.39
CA ASN A 168 29.24 14.22 -23.64
C ASN A 168 27.72 14.30 -23.85
N CYS A 169 27.11 15.49 -23.81
CA CYS A 169 25.66 15.63 -23.87
C CYS A 169 25.14 16.65 -24.89
N ASP A 170 25.82 16.85 -26.03
CA ASP A 170 25.42 17.62 -27.24
C ASP A 170 24.87 19.07 -27.06
N ASN A 171 24.52 19.53 -25.84
CA ASN A 171 24.11 20.86 -25.41
C ASN A 171 23.73 20.87 -23.91
N GLN A 172 23.89 22.00 -23.22
CA GLN A 172 23.33 22.23 -21.87
C GLN A 172 21.80 22.06 -21.79
N LYS A 173 21.09 22.24 -22.91
CA LYS A 173 19.62 22.07 -22.97
C LYS A 173 19.15 20.63 -22.77
N ASN A 174 20.05 19.66 -22.89
CA ASN A 174 19.75 18.24 -22.73
C ASN A 174 20.28 17.67 -21.42
N LEU A 175 20.90 18.50 -20.58
CA LEU A 175 21.39 18.09 -19.27
C LEU A 175 20.28 18.18 -18.23
N TYR A 176 20.06 17.08 -17.55
CA TYR A 176 19.10 16.95 -16.45
C TYR A 176 19.80 16.44 -15.19
N VAL A 177 19.18 16.65 -14.05
CA VAL A 177 19.63 16.15 -12.75
C VAL A 177 18.50 15.40 -12.06
N ALA A 178 18.83 14.29 -11.43
CA ALA A 178 17.95 13.56 -10.55
C ALA A 178 18.61 13.41 -9.17
N ILE A 179 17.82 13.50 -8.10
CA ILE A 179 18.32 13.68 -6.74
C ILE A 179 17.66 12.66 -5.81
N LEU A 180 18.49 11.91 -5.09
CA LEU A 180 18.10 11.04 -3.99
C LEU A 180 18.43 11.76 -2.68
N TRP A 181 17.38 12.22 -1.99
CA TRP A 181 17.55 12.91 -0.72
C TRP A 181 17.95 11.94 0.39
N THR A 182 19.08 12.22 1.04
CA THR A 182 19.69 11.37 2.07
C THR A 182 20.02 12.19 3.33
N PRO A 183 19.01 12.61 4.10
CA PRO A 183 19.21 13.43 5.31
C PRO A 183 20.04 12.70 6.37
N LYS A 184 20.88 13.42 7.12
CA LYS A 184 21.77 12.84 8.15
C LYS A 184 20.99 12.13 9.26
N GLU A 185 19.76 12.55 9.52
CA GLU A 185 18.86 11.99 10.52
C GLU A 185 18.50 10.54 10.20
N ASN A 186 18.46 10.18 8.91
CA ASN A 186 18.00 8.88 8.44
C ASN A 186 19.12 8.01 7.84
N TYR A 187 20.33 8.56 7.65
CA TYR A 187 21.42 7.89 6.95
C TYR A 187 22.75 8.06 7.69
N GLU A 188 23.38 6.93 8.02
CA GLU A 188 24.69 6.87 8.67
C GLU A 188 25.80 7.51 7.82
N SER A 189 26.89 7.92 8.48
CA SER A 189 28.07 8.44 7.80
C SER A 189 28.70 7.37 6.91
N GLY A 190 28.84 7.65 5.60
CA GLY A 190 29.44 6.73 4.63
C GLY A 190 28.44 6.04 3.70
N VAL A 191 27.15 5.98 4.06
CA VAL A 191 26.12 5.33 3.24
C VAL A 191 25.98 5.97 1.86
N ARG A 192 26.02 7.31 1.77
CA ARG A 192 26.00 8.04 0.48
C ARG A 192 27.14 7.60 -0.45
N ARG A 193 28.31 7.34 0.12
CA ARG A 193 29.51 6.91 -0.62
C ARG A 193 29.36 5.48 -1.10
N GLU A 194 28.79 4.60 -0.27
CA GLU A 194 28.47 3.24 -0.67
C GLU A 194 27.41 3.20 -1.77
N MET A 195 26.35 4.00 -1.65
CA MET A 195 25.33 4.17 -2.69
C MET A 195 25.93 4.66 -4.00
N LYS A 196 26.74 5.73 -3.94
CA LYS A 196 27.48 6.26 -5.10
C LYS A 196 28.31 5.15 -5.77
N LYS A 197 29.16 4.45 -4.99
CA LYS A 197 30.03 3.38 -5.50
C LYS A 197 29.25 2.19 -6.09
N SER A 198 28.13 1.81 -5.46
CA SER A 198 27.26 0.74 -5.97
C SER A 198 26.71 1.11 -7.34
N LEU A 199 26.14 2.32 -7.46
CA LEU A 199 25.59 2.84 -8.69
C LEU A 199 26.66 3.03 -9.78
N GLU A 200 27.83 3.53 -9.44
CA GLU A 200 28.93 3.70 -10.40
C GLU A 200 29.42 2.36 -10.95
N LYS A 201 29.49 1.33 -10.10
CA LYS A 201 29.88 -0.03 -10.51
C LYS A 201 28.83 -0.68 -11.41
N GLU A 202 27.54 -0.49 -11.10
CA GLU A 202 26.44 -1.05 -11.89
C GLU A 202 26.33 -0.38 -13.26
N LEU A 203 26.43 0.96 -13.29
CA LEU A 203 26.05 1.76 -14.46
C LEU A 203 27.25 2.21 -15.30
N SER A 204 28.47 2.24 -14.75
CA SER A 204 29.70 2.67 -15.43
C SER A 204 29.54 4.01 -16.17
N PRO A 205 29.22 5.12 -15.48
CA PRO A 205 28.92 6.40 -16.11
C PRO A 205 30.14 7.01 -16.83
N LEU A 206 29.90 7.68 -17.95
CA LEU A 206 30.95 8.23 -18.83
C LEU A 206 31.92 9.21 -18.13
N CYS A 207 31.41 10.07 -17.25
CA CYS A 207 32.19 11.11 -16.59
C CYS A 207 32.68 10.71 -15.18
N PHE A 208 32.93 9.43 -14.94
CA PHE A 208 33.38 8.87 -13.66
C PHE A 208 34.71 9.48 -13.15
N GLU A 209 34.94 9.40 -11.83
CA GLU A 209 36.22 9.72 -11.18
C GLU A 209 36.91 8.41 -10.76
N GLU A 210 38.04 8.08 -11.39
CA GLU A 210 39.02 7.19 -10.75
C GLU A 210 39.69 8.01 -9.62
N GLU A 211 39.25 7.77 -8.38
CA GLU A 211 39.95 8.20 -7.15
C GLU A 211 41.26 7.42 -6.93
#